data_AF-A0A1G0BCJ8-F1
#
_entry.id   AF-A0A1G0BCJ8-F1
#
_cell.length_a   1.000
_cell.length_b   1.000
_cell.length_c   1.000
_cell.angle_alpha   90.00
_cell.angle_beta   90.00
_cell.angle_gamma   90.00
#
_symmetry.space_group_name_H-M   'P 1'
#
loop_
_entity.id
_entity.type
_entity.pdbx_description
1 polymer ?
#
loop_
_entity_poly.entity_id
_entity_poly.type
_entity_poly.pdbx_seq_one_letter_code
_entity_poly.pdbx_strand_id
1 'polypeptide(L)'
;MDLVRKDKIYHGFKITIRIFRINLRNMQSNSDTLVTVLNSSLIHEIHIAQTLLNSYGIRSFIFDENLMSTIGTAFVEGYKLKVNSADFKKAKEILETLEEESY
;
A
#
# COMPACT_ATOMS: atom_id res chain seq x y z
N MET A 1 -13.78 -38.87 -31.76
CA MET A 1 -14.23 -38.45 -30.41
C MET A 1 -13.59 -37.10 -30.02
N ASP A 2 -13.28 -36.24 -31.00
CA ASP A 2 -12.19 -35.25 -30.86
C ASP A 2 -12.64 -33.80 -30.77
N LEU A 3 -13.86 -33.48 -31.20
CA LEU A 3 -14.40 -32.11 -31.17
C LEU A 3 -14.86 -31.69 -29.77
N VAL A 4 -15.56 -32.57 -29.04
CA VAL A 4 -16.08 -32.29 -27.69
C VAL A 4 -14.97 -32.09 -26.66
N ARG A 5 -13.83 -32.80 -26.81
CA ARG A 5 -12.67 -32.63 -25.93
C ARG A 5 -11.97 -31.29 -26.18
N LYS A 6 -11.83 -30.87 -27.44
CA LYS A 6 -11.26 -29.57 -27.80
C LYS A 6 -12.11 -28.43 -27.23
N ASP A 7 -13.42 -28.46 -27.38
CA ASP A 7 -14.32 -27.39 -26.87
C ASP A 7 -14.21 -27.19 -25.35
N LYS A 8 -14.16 -28.27 -24.57
CA LYS A 8 -13.96 -28.19 -23.11
C LYS A 8 -12.62 -27.58 -22.74
N ILE A 9 -11.55 -27.91 -23.48
CA ILE A 9 -10.20 -27.35 -23.26
C ILE A 9 -10.18 -25.87 -23.60
N TYR A 10 -10.76 -25.46 -24.74
CA TYR A 10 -10.84 -24.06 -25.13
C TYR A 10 -11.68 -23.24 -24.14
N HIS A 11 -12.80 -23.78 -23.68
CA HIS A 11 -13.65 -23.12 -22.68
C HIS A 11 -12.92 -22.96 -21.34
N GLY A 12 -12.23 -24.01 -20.87
CA GLY A 12 -11.41 -23.95 -19.66
C GLY A 12 -10.29 -22.91 -19.75
N PHE A 13 -9.55 -22.90 -20.86
CA PHE A 13 -8.47 -21.93 -21.08
C PHE A 13 -8.99 -20.48 -21.13
N LYS A 14 -10.16 -20.26 -21.75
CA LYS A 14 -10.81 -18.95 -21.84
C LYS A 14 -11.28 -18.45 -20.48
N ILE A 15 -11.76 -19.34 -19.59
CA ILE A 15 -12.09 -19.02 -18.20
C ILE A 15 -10.83 -18.59 -17.43
N THR A 16 -9.75 -19.37 -17.51
CA THR A 16 -8.50 -19.08 -16.80
C THR A 16 -7.91 -17.74 -17.20
N ILE A 17 -7.87 -17.42 -18.50
CA ILE A 17 -7.42 -16.12 -18.99
C ILE A 17 -8.32 -15.00 -18.47
N ARG A 18 -9.65 -15.21 -18.44
CA ARG A 18 -10.60 -14.19 -17.95
C ARG A 18 -10.39 -13.90 -16.47
N ILE A 19 -10.19 -14.92 -15.65
CA ILE A 19 -9.90 -14.79 -14.21
C ILE A 19 -8.56 -14.05 -14.00
N PHE A 20 -7.51 -14.46 -14.73
CA PHE A 20 -6.22 -13.79 -14.69
C PHE A 20 -6.33 -12.30 -15.05
N ARG A 21 -7.12 -11.96 -16.09
CA ARG A 21 -7.34 -10.57 -16.52
C ARG A 21 -8.21 -9.74 -15.57
N ILE A 22 -9.03 -10.39 -14.73
CA ILE A 22 -9.78 -9.72 -13.67
C ILE A 22 -8.84 -9.44 -12.50
N ASN A 23 -8.04 -10.41 -12.08
CA ASN A 23 -7.04 -10.23 -11.02
C ASN A 23 -6.00 -9.16 -11.39
N LEU A 24 -5.54 -9.13 -12.64
CA LEU A 24 -4.61 -8.11 -13.13
C LEU A 24 -5.22 -6.68 -13.07
N ARG A 25 -6.52 -6.55 -13.40
CA ARG A 25 -7.25 -5.27 -13.28
C ARG A 25 -7.45 -4.86 -11.83
N ASN A 26 -7.72 -5.81 -10.93
CA ASN A 26 -7.87 -5.53 -9.50
C ASN A 26 -6.53 -5.12 -8.85
N MET A 27 -5.41 -5.67 -9.32
CA MET A 27 -4.06 -5.23 -8.91
C MET A 27 -3.77 -3.79 -9.36
N GLN A 28 -4.15 -3.42 -10.59
CA GLN A 28 -4.02 -2.03 -11.06
C GLN A 28 -4.98 -1.06 -10.35
N SER A 29 -6.17 -1.52 -9.95
CA SER A 29 -7.17 -0.65 -9.32
C SER A 29 -6.78 -0.20 -7.90
N ASN A 30 -5.96 -0.96 -7.19
CA ASN A 30 -5.50 -0.61 -5.84
C ASN A 30 -4.10 0.02 -5.83
N SER A 31 -3.39 0.00 -6.97
CA SER A 31 -1.99 0.43 -7.05
C SER A 31 -1.79 1.94 -7.08
N ASP A 32 -2.84 2.74 -7.21
CA ASP A 32 -2.68 4.19 -7.40
C ASP A 32 -3.12 5.00 -6.18
N THR A 33 -3.72 4.34 -5.17
CA THR A 33 -4.20 4.99 -3.96
C THR A 33 -3.15 4.94 -2.86
N LEU A 34 -2.74 6.10 -2.37
CA LEU A 34 -1.86 6.23 -1.22
C LEU A 34 -2.68 6.36 0.07
N VAL A 35 -2.32 5.57 1.08
CA VAL A 35 -2.97 5.56 2.39
C VAL A 35 -1.96 5.82 3.49
N THR A 36 -2.36 6.56 4.53
CA THR A 36 -1.50 6.89 5.67
C THR A 36 -1.29 5.66 6.53
N VAL A 37 -0.02 5.33 6.80
CA VAL A 37 0.37 4.23 7.72
C VAL A 37 0.93 4.76 9.04
N LEU A 38 1.54 5.95 9.04
CA LEU A 38 2.07 6.60 10.23
C LEU A 38 1.85 8.11 10.14
N ASN A 39 1.55 8.74 11.27
CA ASN A 39 1.47 10.19 11.44
C ASN A 39 2.34 10.57 12.64
N SER A 40 3.19 11.59 12.49
CA SER A 40 4.03 12.10 13.56
C SER A 40 4.29 13.59 13.38
N SER A 41 4.41 14.32 14.49
CA SER A 41 4.88 15.71 14.48
C SER A 41 6.40 15.82 14.24
N LEU A 42 7.12 14.71 14.27
CA LEU A 42 8.57 14.63 14.21
C LEU A 42 9.02 13.98 12.90
N ILE A 43 9.70 14.75 12.04
CA ILE A 43 10.17 14.28 10.73
C ILE A 43 11.15 13.09 10.82
N HIS A 44 11.92 13.01 11.90
CA HIS A 44 12.89 11.93 12.07
C HIS A 44 12.21 10.57 12.30
N GLU A 45 11.09 10.52 13.03
CA GLU A 45 10.31 9.29 13.21
C GLU A 45 9.76 8.78 11.88
N ILE A 46 9.29 9.70 11.04
CA ILE A 46 8.83 9.38 9.68
C ILE A 46 9.97 8.85 8.80
N HIS A 47 11.17 9.44 8.86
CA HIS A 47 12.31 8.96 8.10
C HIS A 47 12.81 7.58 8.58
N ILE A 48 12.78 7.33 9.88
CA ILE A 48 13.12 6.00 10.45
C ILE A 48 12.13 4.96 9.92
N ALA A 49 10.82 5.24 10.03
CA ALA A 49 9.77 4.36 9.53
C ALA A 49 9.85 4.15 8.01
N GLN A 50 10.13 5.20 7.24
CA GLN A 50 10.34 5.11 5.79
C GLN A 50 11.52 4.19 5.45
N THR A 51 12.65 4.34 6.16
CA THR A 51 13.84 3.53 5.97
C THR A 51 13.56 2.06 6.29
N LEU A 52 12.81 1.80 7.36
CA LEU A 52 12.38 0.44 7.71
C LEU A 52 11.49 -0.16 6.64
N LEU A 53 10.42 0.52 6.21
CA LEU A 53 9.55 0.00 5.15
C LEU A 53 10.31 -0.27 3.86
N ASN A 54 11.27 0.59 3.51
CA ASN A 54 12.11 0.41 2.33
C ASN A 54 13.01 -0.84 2.43
N SER A 55 13.51 -1.19 3.62
CA SER A 55 14.30 -2.41 3.82
C SER A 55 13.48 -3.70 3.59
N TYR A 56 12.15 -3.63 3.77
CA TYR A 56 11.19 -4.69 3.46
C TYR A 56 10.63 -4.62 2.02
N GLY A 57 11.19 -3.73 1.18
CA GLY A 57 10.78 -3.53 -0.21
C GLY A 57 9.46 -2.79 -0.39
N ILE A 58 8.95 -2.13 0.66
CA ILE A 58 7.71 -1.34 0.60
C ILE A 58 8.08 0.11 0.30
N ARG A 59 7.60 0.62 -0.84
CA ARG A 59 7.76 2.03 -1.19
C ARG A 59 6.81 2.89 -0.36
N SER A 60 7.34 3.96 0.21
CA SER A 60 6.58 4.89 1.04
C SER A 60 6.95 6.35 0.71
N PHE A 61 5.99 7.24 0.95
CA PHE A 61 6.03 8.64 0.56
C PHE A 61 5.75 9.51 1.79
N ILE A 62 6.59 10.51 2.00
CA ILE A 62 6.41 11.48 3.08
C ILE A 62 5.59 12.65 2.55
N PHE A 63 4.52 12.97 3.26
CA PHE A 63 3.69 14.13 3.04
C PHE A 63 3.93 15.09 4.20
N ASP A 64 4.43 16.27 3.87
CA ASP A 64 4.55 17.39 4.80
C ASP A 64 3.30 18.25 4.70
N GLU A 65 2.43 18.17 5.70
CA GLU A 65 1.23 18.98 5.77
C GLU A 65 1.44 20.31 6.49
N ASN A 66 2.69 20.61 6.90
CA ASN A 66 3.08 21.93 7.43
C ASN A 66 3.22 23.00 6.34
N LEU A 67 3.08 22.66 5.05
CA LEU A 67 3.53 23.52 3.96
C LEU A 67 2.76 24.83 3.75
N MET A 68 1.54 25.02 4.28
CA MET A 68 0.86 26.33 4.30
C MET A 68 -0.56 26.21 4.89
N SER A 69 -0.75 26.43 6.19
CA SER A 69 -2.02 26.93 6.76
C SER A 69 -1.88 27.26 8.24
N THR A 70 -0.99 28.18 8.60
CA THR A 70 -1.23 28.97 9.82
C THR A 70 -2.15 30.13 9.46
N ILE A 71 -3.46 29.89 9.51
CA ILE A 71 -4.45 30.94 9.74
C ILE A 71 -5.04 30.67 11.13
N GLY A 72 -4.46 31.28 12.17
CA GLY A 72 -4.99 31.22 13.53
C GLY A 72 -4.61 29.97 14.34
N THR A 73 -5.57 29.41 15.09
CA THR A 73 -5.39 28.41 16.17
C THR A 73 -5.53 26.94 15.74
N ALA A 74 -5.44 26.63 14.45
CA ALA A 74 -5.77 25.31 13.93
C ALA A 74 -4.60 24.33 13.99
N PHE A 75 -4.90 23.08 14.37
CA PHE A 75 -3.97 21.95 14.50
C PHE A 75 -3.12 21.81 13.24
N VAL A 76 -1.80 21.87 13.40
CA VAL A 76 -0.86 21.56 12.34
C VAL A 76 -0.83 20.03 12.23
N GLU A 77 -1.49 19.48 11.21
CA GLU A 77 -1.30 18.09 10.85
C GLU A 77 0.17 17.94 10.44
N GLY A 78 0.93 17.13 11.18
CA GLY A 78 2.37 17.03 11.04
C GLY A 78 2.81 16.31 9.77
N TYR A 79 3.70 15.35 9.91
CA TYR A 79 4.20 14.56 8.80
C TYR A 79 3.44 13.24 8.70
N LYS A 80 2.99 12.90 7.49
CA LYS A 80 2.32 11.63 7.20
C LYS A 80 3.21 10.75 6.33
N LEU A 81 3.43 9.50 6.75
CA LEU A 81 4.00 8.46 5.91
C LEU A 81 2.86 7.72 5.21
N LYS A 82 2.86 7.70 3.88
CA LYS A 82 1.87 7.00 3.07
C LYS A 82 2.48 5.88 2.27
N VAL A 83 1.75 4.78 2.13
CA VAL A 83 2.12 3.63 1.31
C VAL A 83 1.03 3.35 0.28
N ASN A 84 1.35 2.50 -0.68
CA ASN A 84 0.32 1.94 -1.55
C ASN A 84 -0.76 1.23 -0.72
N SER A 85 -2.03 1.39 -1.08
CA SER A 85 -3.13 0.70 -0.39
C SER A 85 -2.96 -0.83 -0.38
N ALA A 86 -2.33 -1.40 -1.43
CA ALA A 86 -2.01 -2.82 -1.48
C ALA A 86 -0.99 -3.27 -0.42
N ASP A 87 -0.11 -2.36 0.03
CA ASP A 87 0.95 -2.64 0.99
C ASP A 87 0.57 -2.26 2.43
N PHE A 88 -0.59 -1.62 2.63
CA PHE A 88 -1.00 -1.03 3.92
C PHE A 88 -0.93 -2.01 5.08
N LYS A 89 -1.53 -3.20 4.92
CA LYS A 89 -1.60 -4.19 5.99
C LYS A 89 -0.20 -4.64 6.43
N LYS A 90 0.64 -4.98 5.46
CA LYS A 90 2.02 -5.43 5.71
C LYS A 90 2.87 -4.31 6.31
N ALA A 91 2.71 -3.08 5.84
CA ALA A 91 3.41 -1.93 6.37
C ALA A 91 3.04 -1.66 7.84
N LYS A 92 1.75 -1.78 8.19
CA LYS A 92 1.27 -1.60 9.57
C LYS A 92 1.85 -2.65 10.51
N GLU A 93 1.82 -3.92 10.12
CA GLU A 93 2.40 -5.04 10.90
C GLU A 93 3.91 -4.81 11.17
N ILE A 94 4.68 -4.38 10.17
CA ILE A 94 6.12 -4.09 10.34
C ILE A 94 6.36 -2.95 11.34
N LEU A 95 5.55 -1.89 11.28
CA LEU A 95 5.72 -0.74 12.16
C LEU A 95 5.27 -1.02 13.60
N GLU A 96 4.22 -1.83 13.80
CA GLU A 96 3.74 -2.22 15.14
C GLU A 96 4.76 -3.09 15.89
N THR A 97 5.58 -3.88 15.17
CA THR A 97 6.62 -4.72 15.79
C THR A 97 7.69 -3.90 16.53
N LEU A 98 7.87 -2.61 16.19
CA LEU A 98 8.82 -1.72 16.87
C LEU A 98 8.33 -1.23 18.24
N GLU A 99 7.01 -1.14 18.45
CA GLU A 99 6.46 -0.65 19.73
C GLU A 99 6.58 -1.71 20.83
N GLU A 100 6.60 -2.99 20.47
CA GLU A 100 6.66 -4.11 21.43
C GLU A 100 8.08 -4.40 21.96
N GLU A 101 9.15 -4.01 21.26
CA GLU A 101 10.54 -4.22 21.72
C GLU A 101 11.05 -3.12 22.68
N SER A 102 10.21 -2.15 23.04
CA SER A 102 10.56 -1.02 23.91
C SER A 102 10.17 -1.20 25.39
N TYR A 103 9.90 -2.43 25.84
CA TYR A 103 9.55 -2.76 27.24
C TYR A 103 10.53 -3.73 27.91
#